data_AF-A0A9E4YGD4-F1
#
_entry.id   AF-A0A9E4YGD4-F1
#
_cell.length_a   1.000
_cell.length_b   1.000
_cell.length_c   1.000
_cell.angle_alpha   90.00
_cell.angle_beta   90.00
_cell.angle_gamma   90.00
#
_symmetry.space_group_name_H-M   'P 1'
#
loop_
_entity.id
_entity.type
_entity.pdbx_description
1 polymer ?
#
loop_
_entity_poly.entity_id
_entity_poly.type
_entity_poly.pdbx_seq_one_letter_code
_entity_poly.pdbx_strand_id
1 'polypeptide(L)'
;MGEIVWAMASVHAPQLLTRPPQEDQAQLDADIAAMAELGKLLDETKPDALIVVGIDHLETFFLSAVPTFALVSGERATASFAGHHYDVPIHQPLARALLEGLVESGHDMAYAQEALLGHAFAVPFEYILAGRDIPVIPMFVNVYLPPLPTTQRCMDLGAAMAAVIAERPERVAILASGGMSHYPGTWKYYEPEYDFDHWVIQELEEGRPESLLELTGEQLDEVGNGELLPWMVMLGAIGRKRGKLLTYQPTSHHGHAVMRFIPETEGRGQEHRDMPRFGGFEFKGQGYEFYKYPEPETFPLNKALFLLRTDDALRARWVRDMDGVSAELGLSAKQTAALKEMRTDAVTAEGAHGILAITSMLAIQVSAREAGIVVDRV
;
A
#
# COMPACT_ATOMS: atom_id res chain seq x y z
N MET A 1 4.28 29.29 -11.48
CA MET A 1 3.18 28.67 -10.72
C MET A 1 3.26 27.20 -11.05
N GLY A 2 3.42 26.38 -10.02
CA GLY A 2 3.62 24.95 -10.20
C GLY A 2 2.30 24.32 -10.60
N GLU A 3 2.37 23.17 -11.24
CA GLU A 3 1.20 22.47 -11.74
C GLU A 3 1.35 20.96 -11.59
N ILE A 4 0.22 20.31 -11.33
CA ILE A 4 0.13 18.84 -11.37
C ILE A 4 -0.12 18.44 -12.81
N VAL A 5 0.88 17.84 -13.45
CA VAL A 5 0.89 17.55 -14.89
C VAL A 5 0.55 16.10 -15.20
N TRP A 6 0.56 15.25 -14.17
CA TRP A 6 0.33 13.81 -14.28
C TRP A 6 -0.23 13.30 -12.94
N ALA A 7 -1.32 12.54 -12.99
CA ALA A 7 -1.95 12.00 -11.79
C ALA A 7 -2.61 10.65 -12.08
N MET A 8 -2.12 9.60 -11.43
CA MET A 8 -2.51 8.21 -11.70
C MET A 8 -2.67 7.42 -10.41
N ALA A 9 -3.37 6.29 -10.50
CA ALA A 9 -3.46 5.32 -9.44
C ALA A 9 -3.13 3.91 -9.95
N SER A 10 -2.41 3.11 -9.17
CA SER A 10 -1.97 1.78 -9.58
C SER A 10 -1.89 0.82 -8.42
N VAL A 11 -2.26 -0.43 -8.70
CA VAL A 11 -1.93 -1.60 -7.88
C VAL A 11 -0.43 -1.69 -7.63
N HIS A 12 -0.04 -2.28 -6.48
CA HIS A 12 1.35 -2.55 -6.12
C HIS A 12 1.60 -3.98 -5.63
N ALA A 13 0.74 -4.93 -5.99
CA ALA A 13 0.77 -6.30 -5.49
C ALA A 13 2.18 -6.92 -5.63
N PRO A 14 2.72 -7.55 -4.58
CA PRO A 14 4.08 -8.09 -4.59
C PRO A 14 4.28 -9.20 -5.64
N GLN A 15 3.19 -9.82 -6.09
CA GLN A 15 3.15 -10.82 -7.16
C GLN A 15 3.65 -10.27 -8.50
N LEU A 16 3.56 -8.96 -8.72
CA LEU A 16 4.07 -8.31 -9.92
C LEU A 16 5.60 -8.40 -10.02
N LEU A 17 6.32 -8.45 -8.88
CA LEU A 17 7.76 -8.69 -8.85
C LEU A 17 8.10 -10.18 -8.71
N THR A 18 7.40 -10.88 -7.81
CA THR A 18 7.75 -12.26 -7.44
C THR A 18 7.30 -13.33 -8.43
N ARG A 19 6.31 -13.03 -9.29
CA ARG A 19 5.77 -13.91 -10.34
C ARG A 19 5.51 -15.35 -9.86
N PRO A 20 4.70 -15.58 -8.81
CA PRO A 20 4.44 -16.94 -8.33
C PRO A 20 3.72 -17.76 -9.41
N PRO A 21 4.07 -19.05 -9.61
CA PRO A 21 3.45 -19.88 -10.66
C PRO A 21 1.97 -20.20 -10.42
N GLN A 22 1.45 -19.96 -9.21
CA GLN A 22 0.04 -20.14 -8.88
C GLN A 22 -0.84 -18.96 -9.34
N GLU A 23 -0.24 -17.80 -9.60
CA GLU A 23 -0.96 -16.64 -10.12
C GLU A 23 -1.23 -16.80 -11.60
N ASP A 24 -2.35 -16.21 -12.07
CA ASP A 24 -2.59 -16.06 -13.49
C ASP A 24 -1.60 -15.03 -14.07
N GLN A 25 -0.62 -15.54 -14.81
CA GLN A 25 0.43 -14.72 -15.40
C GLN A 25 -0.13 -13.71 -16.41
N ALA A 26 -1.24 -14.00 -17.08
CA ALA A 26 -1.84 -13.08 -18.05
C ALA A 26 -2.45 -11.85 -17.35
N GLN A 27 -3.02 -12.03 -16.16
CA GLN A 27 -3.50 -10.92 -15.33
C GLN A 27 -2.34 -10.01 -14.92
N LEU A 28 -1.26 -10.60 -14.40
CA LEU A 28 -0.05 -9.85 -14.02
C LEU A 28 0.57 -9.12 -15.22
N ASP A 29 0.61 -9.76 -16.39
CA ASP A 29 1.14 -9.14 -17.62
C ASP A 29 0.28 -7.96 -18.08
N ALA A 30 -1.04 -8.02 -17.91
CA ALA A 30 -1.96 -6.92 -18.21
C ALA A 30 -1.73 -5.70 -17.30
N ASP A 31 -1.53 -5.94 -16.00
CA ASP A 31 -1.18 -4.87 -15.05
C ASP A 31 0.15 -4.22 -15.40
N ILE A 32 1.19 -5.02 -15.65
CA ILE A 32 2.52 -4.52 -16.05
C ILE A 32 2.43 -3.70 -17.35
N ALA A 33 1.66 -4.15 -18.34
CA ALA A 33 1.47 -3.43 -19.59
C ALA A 33 0.78 -2.07 -19.36
N ALA A 34 -0.22 -2.00 -18.50
CA ALA A 34 -0.90 -0.75 -18.14
C ALA A 34 0.01 0.19 -17.35
N MET A 35 0.79 -0.32 -16.40
CA MET A 35 1.80 0.46 -15.67
C MET A 35 2.86 1.05 -16.61
N ALA A 36 3.31 0.27 -17.61
CA ALA A 36 4.23 0.76 -18.63
C ALA A 36 3.59 1.87 -19.51
N GLU A 37 2.27 1.83 -19.75
CA GLU A 37 1.55 2.94 -20.40
C GLU A 37 1.57 4.21 -19.54
N LEU A 38 1.35 4.08 -18.22
CA LEU A 38 1.49 5.21 -17.29
C LEU A 38 2.90 5.83 -17.34
N GLY A 39 3.94 5.00 -17.43
CA GLY A 39 5.32 5.45 -17.59
C GLY A 39 5.55 6.23 -18.90
N LYS A 40 4.95 5.81 -20.02
CA LYS A 40 5.01 6.59 -21.28
C LYS A 40 4.36 7.97 -21.13
N LEU A 41 3.22 8.05 -20.45
CA LEU A 41 2.56 9.33 -20.16
C LEU A 41 3.41 10.21 -19.24
N LEU A 42 4.22 9.62 -18.36
CA LEU A 42 5.17 10.35 -17.52
C LEU A 42 6.24 11.04 -18.38
N ASP A 43 6.76 10.36 -19.42
CA ASP A 43 7.72 10.94 -20.38
C ASP A 43 7.13 12.12 -21.16
N GLU A 44 5.87 12.00 -21.57
CA GLU A 44 5.17 13.03 -22.34
C GLU A 44 4.92 14.29 -21.52
N THR A 45 4.59 14.13 -20.23
CA THR A 45 4.25 15.25 -19.34
C THR A 45 5.46 15.93 -18.73
N LYS A 46 6.65 15.31 -18.76
CA LYS A 46 7.93 15.88 -18.31
C LYS A 46 7.84 16.55 -16.92
N PRO A 47 7.49 15.79 -15.87
CA PRO A 47 7.50 16.32 -14.51
C PRO A 47 8.94 16.53 -14.01
N ASP A 48 9.13 17.52 -13.14
CA ASP A 48 10.39 17.76 -12.42
C ASP A 48 10.52 16.84 -11.20
N ALA A 49 9.41 16.34 -10.65
CA ALA A 49 9.37 15.40 -9.53
C ALA A 49 8.13 14.51 -9.54
N LEU A 50 8.26 13.30 -9.00
CA LEU A 50 7.17 12.34 -8.80
C LEU A 50 6.89 12.12 -7.31
N ILE A 51 5.74 12.57 -6.82
CA ILE A 51 5.23 12.19 -5.50
C ILE A 51 4.61 10.80 -5.61
N VAL A 52 5.08 9.86 -4.80
CA VAL A 52 4.46 8.52 -4.68
C VAL A 52 3.78 8.44 -3.32
N VAL A 53 2.45 8.48 -3.33
CA VAL A 53 1.62 8.26 -2.15
C VAL A 53 1.36 6.76 -2.04
N GLY A 54 2.05 6.12 -1.11
CA GLY A 54 1.93 4.69 -0.85
C GLY A 54 1.62 4.41 0.60
N ILE A 55 1.89 3.18 0.97
CA ILE A 55 1.64 2.64 2.30
C ILE A 55 2.88 1.88 2.76
N ASP A 56 2.91 1.56 4.04
CA ASP A 56 3.92 0.67 4.62
C ASP A 56 3.24 -0.67 4.91
N HIS A 57 3.92 -1.79 4.67
CA HIS A 57 3.47 -3.13 5.07
C HIS A 57 4.30 -3.60 6.28
N LEU A 58 4.47 -2.67 7.22
CA LEU A 58 5.27 -2.77 8.43
C LEU A 58 6.79 -2.90 8.16
N GLU A 59 7.32 -2.54 6.98
CA GLU A 59 8.78 -2.61 6.71
C GLU A 59 9.55 -1.50 7.42
N THR A 60 9.06 -0.26 7.34
CA THR A 60 9.67 0.91 7.97
C THR A 60 9.02 1.22 9.32
N PHE A 61 7.68 1.26 9.37
CA PHE A 61 6.95 1.69 10.55
C PHE A 61 6.41 0.48 11.29
N PHE A 62 7.13 0.05 12.32
CA PHE A 62 6.66 -1.01 13.20
C PHE A 62 5.77 -0.45 14.32
N LEU A 63 5.09 -1.33 15.08
CA LEU A 63 4.18 -0.99 16.17
C LEU A 63 4.79 -0.12 17.29
N SER A 64 6.10 0.10 17.30
CA SER A 64 6.75 1.11 18.15
C SER A 64 6.34 2.54 17.78
N ALA A 65 6.06 2.82 16.51
CA ALA A 65 5.56 4.10 16.02
C ALA A 65 4.95 3.92 14.62
N VAL A 66 3.65 4.17 14.49
CA VAL A 66 2.93 4.16 13.22
C VAL A 66 2.33 5.54 12.96
N PRO A 67 2.90 6.34 12.05
CA PRO A 67 2.39 7.68 11.74
C PRO A 67 1.13 7.60 10.87
N THR A 68 0.17 8.50 11.08
CA THR A 68 -0.98 8.62 10.16
C THR A 68 -0.53 8.98 8.75
N PHE A 69 0.36 9.98 8.66
CA PHE A 69 1.00 10.40 7.42
C PHE A 69 2.50 10.60 7.68
N ALA A 70 3.35 10.15 6.76
CA ALA A 70 4.78 10.41 6.82
C ALA A 70 5.32 10.81 5.45
N LEU A 71 6.30 11.71 5.42
CA LEU A 71 7.00 12.11 4.20
C LEU A 71 8.50 11.86 4.37
N VAL A 72 9.10 11.22 3.37
CA VAL A 72 10.55 10.98 3.33
C VAL A 72 11.22 12.16 2.64
N SER A 73 12.11 12.85 3.37
CA SER A 73 12.79 14.06 2.90
C SER A 73 14.33 13.94 2.95
N GLY A 74 14.81 12.70 2.85
CA GLY A 74 16.23 12.38 2.71
C GLY A 74 16.83 12.79 1.36
N GLU A 75 18.07 12.36 1.11
CA GLU A 75 18.71 12.54 -0.21
C GLU A 75 18.23 11.50 -1.24
N ARG A 76 17.93 10.29 -0.77
CA ARG A 76 17.63 9.14 -1.62
C ARG A 76 16.49 8.30 -1.04
N ALA A 77 15.69 7.73 -1.92
CA ALA A 77 14.62 6.80 -1.64
C ALA A 77 15.09 5.38 -1.99
N THR A 78 15.27 4.55 -0.97
CA THR A 78 15.73 3.17 -1.13
C THR A 78 14.55 2.22 -1.04
N ALA A 79 14.24 1.53 -2.13
CA ALA A 79 13.24 0.47 -2.14
C ALA A 79 13.89 -0.89 -2.32
N SER A 80 13.47 -1.89 -1.52
CA SER A 80 13.93 -3.26 -1.67
C SER A 80 12.82 -4.24 -1.39
N PHE A 81 12.62 -5.19 -2.31
CA PHE A 81 11.67 -6.27 -2.14
C PHE A 81 12.03 -7.46 -3.05
N ALA A 82 11.99 -8.67 -2.50
CA ALA A 82 12.21 -9.92 -3.24
C ALA A 82 13.47 -9.94 -4.14
N GLY A 83 14.57 -9.32 -3.69
CA GLY A 83 15.83 -9.25 -4.44
C GLY A 83 15.92 -8.08 -5.44
N HIS A 84 14.83 -7.36 -5.68
CA HIS A 84 14.84 -6.11 -6.44
C HIS A 84 15.27 -4.96 -5.54
N HIS A 85 16.14 -4.10 -6.06
CA HIS A 85 16.72 -2.99 -5.32
C HIS A 85 16.72 -1.73 -6.17
N TYR A 86 16.17 -0.65 -5.61
CA TYR A 86 16.08 0.65 -6.25
C TYR A 86 16.63 1.71 -5.32
N ASP A 87 17.28 2.69 -5.92
CA ASP A 87 17.87 3.80 -5.19
C ASP A 87 17.77 5.07 -6.05
N VAL A 88 16.79 5.92 -5.70
CA VAL A 88 16.32 7.03 -6.54
C VAL A 88 16.50 8.36 -5.80
N PRO A 89 16.97 9.44 -6.45
CA PRO A 89 17.10 10.73 -5.78
C PRO A 89 15.75 11.25 -5.28
N ILE A 90 15.74 11.90 -4.12
CA ILE A 90 14.58 12.63 -3.61
C ILE A 90 14.64 14.09 -4.04
N HIS A 91 13.50 14.66 -4.48
CA HIS A 91 13.43 16.09 -4.82
C HIS A 91 13.33 16.94 -3.54
N GLN A 92 14.45 17.12 -2.85
CA GLN A 92 14.52 17.75 -1.52
C GLN A 92 13.85 19.14 -1.41
N PRO A 93 14.03 20.09 -2.37
CA PRO A 93 13.37 21.39 -2.27
C PRO A 93 11.84 21.29 -2.18
N LEU A 94 11.24 20.35 -2.91
CA LEU A 94 9.80 20.14 -2.93
C LEU A 94 9.36 19.30 -1.72
N ALA A 95 10.10 18.26 -1.34
CA ALA A 95 9.83 17.47 -0.13
C ALA A 95 9.80 18.34 1.13
N ARG A 96 10.76 19.28 1.25
CA ARG A 96 10.81 20.26 2.34
C ARG A 96 9.65 21.25 2.28
N ALA A 97 9.36 21.81 1.10
CA ALA A 97 8.24 22.74 0.94
C ALA A 97 6.89 22.09 1.29
N LEU A 98 6.70 20.82 0.91
CA LEU A 98 5.53 20.03 1.30
C LEU A 98 5.46 19.83 2.81
N LEU A 99 6.55 19.40 3.45
CA LEU A 99 6.57 19.22 4.91
C LEU A 99 6.24 20.52 5.66
N GLU A 100 6.88 21.62 5.28
CA GLU A 100 6.65 22.94 5.90
C GLU A 100 5.20 23.40 5.67
N GLY A 101 4.75 23.43 4.41
CA GLY A 101 3.43 23.94 4.05
C GLY A 101 2.27 23.10 4.60
N LEU A 102 2.41 21.77 4.64
CA LEU A 102 1.38 20.89 5.20
C LEU A 102 1.24 21.07 6.72
N VAL A 103 2.35 21.19 7.44
CA VAL A 103 2.32 21.46 8.88
C VAL A 103 1.74 22.85 9.17
N GLU A 104 2.13 23.87 8.39
CA GLU A 104 1.60 25.23 8.52
C GLU A 104 0.09 25.31 8.21
N SER A 105 -0.42 24.46 7.32
CA SER A 105 -1.85 24.36 7.02
C SER A 105 -2.63 23.44 7.96
N GLY A 106 -2.01 22.95 9.04
CA GLY A 106 -2.67 22.19 10.11
C GLY A 106 -2.73 20.68 9.91
N HIS A 107 -1.90 20.12 9.02
CA HIS A 107 -1.76 18.67 8.86
C HIS A 107 -0.50 18.18 9.58
N ASP A 108 -0.69 17.37 10.63
CA ASP A 108 0.43 16.77 11.35
C ASP A 108 1.12 15.69 10.51
N MET A 109 2.34 15.98 10.08
CA MET A 109 3.17 15.07 9.28
C MET A 109 4.32 14.49 10.11
N ALA A 110 4.56 13.19 9.98
CA ALA A 110 5.83 12.62 10.43
C ALA A 110 6.92 12.87 9.38
N TYR A 111 8.06 13.36 9.83
CA TYR A 111 9.26 13.47 9.01
C TYR A 111 10.09 12.18 9.13
N ALA A 112 10.50 11.64 7.99
CA ALA A 112 11.49 10.58 7.90
C ALA A 112 12.69 11.07 7.07
N GLN A 113 13.89 10.96 7.63
CA GLN A 113 15.13 11.19 6.87
C GLN A 113 15.42 10.01 5.92
N GLU A 114 15.07 8.80 6.34
CA GLU A 114 15.25 7.56 5.59
C GLU A 114 14.09 6.62 5.92
N ALA A 115 13.70 5.79 4.95
CA ALA A 115 12.71 4.73 5.09
C ALA A 115 13.09 3.58 4.15
N LEU A 116 12.97 2.34 4.61
CA LEU A 116 13.06 1.17 3.75
C LEU A 116 11.73 0.99 3.03
N LEU A 117 11.69 1.36 1.75
CA LEU A 117 10.46 1.30 0.98
C LEU A 117 10.21 -0.15 0.50
N GLY A 118 9.07 -0.72 0.89
CA GLY A 118 8.66 -2.07 0.48
C GLY A 118 8.11 -2.13 -0.94
N HIS A 119 7.37 -3.20 -1.22
CA HIS A 119 6.77 -3.46 -2.53
C HIS A 119 5.79 -2.38 -3.00
N ALA A 120 5.14 -1.67 -2.07
CA ALA A 120 4.29 -0.51 -2.35
C ALA A 120 4.97 0.59 -3.18
N PHE A 121 6.30 0.67 -3.13
CA PHE A 121 7.11 1.61 -3.91
C PHE A 121 7.97 0.89 -4.95
N ALA A 122 8.52 -0.29 -4.61
CA ALA A 122 9.36 -1.06 -5.53
C ALA A 122 8.63 -1.43 -6.83
N VAL A 123 7.33 -1.77 -6.76
CA VAL A 123 6.51 -2.11 -7.93
C VAL A 123 6.33 -0.90 -8.87
N PRO A 124 5.88 0.29 -8.39
CA PRO A 124 5.92 1.51 -9.20
C PRO A 124 7.30 1.88 -9.73
N PHE A 125 8.37 1.67 -8.95
CA PHE A 125 9.71 2.00 -9.39
C PHE A 125 10.19 1.11 -10.53
N GLU A 126 9.81 -0.17 -10.52
CA GLU A 126 10.11 -1.10 -11.60
C GLU A 126 9.36 -0.76 -12.89
N TYR A 127 8.03 -0.61 -12.80
CA TYR A 127 7.17 -0.65 -14.00
C TYR A 127 6.70 0.73 -14.48
N ILE A 128 6.66 1.75 -13.62
CA ILE A 128 6.25 3.12 -13.97
C ILE A 128 7.46 4.05 -14.06
N LEU A 129 8.27 4.15 -13.00
CA LEU A 129 9.48 4.96 -13.05
C LEU A 129 10.48 4.34 -14.02
N ALA A 130 10.69 3.02 -13.93
CA ALA A 130 11.47 2.19 -14.86
C ALA A 130 12.83 2.81 -15.23
N GLY A 131 13.55 3.32 -14.22
CA GLY A 131 14.87 3.92 -14.38
C GLY A 131 14.92 5.33 -14.96
N ARG A 132 13.77 6.01 -15.15
CA ARG A 132 13.72 7.43 -15.53
C ARG A 132 14.41 8.30 -14.49
N ASP A 133 15.16 9.30 -14.96
CA ASP A 133 15.83 10.30 -14.11
C ASP A 133 14.83 11.38 -13.65
N ILE A 134 13.83 10.94 -12.88
CA ILE A 134 12.83 11.80 -12.25
C ILE A 134 12.97 11.58 -10.74
N PRO A 135 13.34 12.62 -9.97
CA PRO A 135 13.46 12.48 -8.52
C PRO A 135 12.07 12.28 -7.89
N VAL A 136 12.03 11.49 -6.82
CA VAL A 136 10.79 11.06 -6.17
C VAL A 136 10.56 11.76 -4.83
N ILE A 137 9.34 11.70 -4.31
CA ILE A 137 9.01 12.07 -2.95
C ILE A 137 8.08 10.99 -2.39
N PRO A 138 8.62 10.03 -1.61
CA PRO A 138 7.80 9.01 -0.96
C PRO A 138 6.97 9.61 0.16
N MET A 139 5.67 9.35 0.14
CA MET A 139 4.75 9.72 1.20
C MET A 139 3.93 8.49 1.58
N PHE A 140 3.78 8.26 2.89
CA PHE A 140 3.06 7.15 3.46
C PHE A 140 1.71 7.60 4.02
N VAL A 141 0.71 6.75 3.83
CA VAL A 141 -0.59 6.82 4.51
C VAL A 141 -0.76 5.55 5.34
N ASN A 142 -1.11 5.69 6.61
CA ASN A 142 -1.49 4.53 7.42
C ASN A 142 -2.83 3.96 6.95
N VAL A 143 -2.82 2.70 6.54
CA VAL A 143 -4.00 1.97 6.05
C VAL A 143 -4.22 0.65 6.79
N TYR A 144 -3.32 0.29 7.71
CA TYR A 144 -3.29 -1.04 8.32
C TYR A 144 -3.45 -1.04 9.84
N LEU A 145 -3.18 0.08 10.54
CA LEU A 145 -3.32 0.13 12.00
C LEU A 145 -4.36 1.16 12.40
N PRO A 146 -5.57 0.77 12.84
CA PRO A 146 -6.59 1.72 13.26
C PRO A 146 -6.17 2.58 14.46
N PRO A 147 -6.76 3.79 14.60
CA PRO A 147 -7.71 4.41 13.68
C PRO A 147 -7.03 4.92 12.40
N LEU A 148 -7.64 4.61 11.25
CA LEU A 148 -7.17 5.11 9.95
C LEU A 148 -7.55 6.59 9.76
N PRO A 149 -6.81 7.38 8.96
CA PRO A 149 -7.29 8.70 8.55
C PRO A 149 -8.59 8.54 7.76
N THR A 150 -9.53 9.46 7.97
CA THR A 150 -10.77 9.46 7.19
C THR A 150 -10.49 9.80 5.73
N THR A 151 -11.37 9.36 4.83
CA THR A 151 -11.34 9.73 3.40
C THR A 151 -11.31 11.25 3.22
N GLN A 152 -12.08 12.00 4.03
CA GLN A 152 -12.05 13.46 4.06
C GLN A 152 -10.66 14.01 4.45
N ARG A 153 -10.03 13.50 5.52
CA ARG A 153 -8.68 13.96 5.92
C ARG A 153 -7.64 13.70 4.83
N CYS A 154 -7.77 12.61 4.09
CA CYS A 154 -6.89 12.31 2.95
C CYS A 154 -7.11 13.31 1.80
N MET A 155 -8.36 13.61 1.45
CA MET A 155 -8.69 14.63 0.44
C MET A 155 -8.21 16.03 0.84
N ASP A 156 -8.38 16.41 2.11
CA ASP A 156 -7.92 17.70 2.63
C ASP A 156 -6.39 17.81 2.56
N LEU A 157 -5.67 16.73 2.90
CA LEU A 157 -4.21 16.65 2.76
C LEU A 157 -3.80 16.86 1.29
N GLY A 158 -4.46 16.18 0.36
CA GLY A 158 -4.23 16.33 -1.08
C GLY A 158 -4.44 17.78 -1.56
N ALA A 159 -5.53 18.40 -1.13
CA ALA A 159 -5.82 19.80 -1.46
C ALA A 159 -4.73 20.75 -0.91
N ALA A 160 -4.25 20.50 0.31
CA ALA A 160 -3.13 21.25 0.89
C ALA A 160 -1.82 21.03 0.12
N MET A 161 -1.53 19.81 -0.33
CA MET A 161 -0.38 19.54 -1.20
C MET A 161 -0.46 20.34 -2.51
N ALA A 162 -1.65 20.38 -3.14
CA ALA A 162 -1.85 21.15 -4.36
C ALA A 162 -1.67 22.65 -4.15
N ALA A 163 -2.10 23.19 -2.99
CA ALA A 163 -1.86 24.58 -2.63
C ALA A 163 -0.35 24.89 -2.51
N VAL A 164 0.41 24.02 -1.84
CA VAL A 164 1.89 24.15 -1.77
C VAL A 164 2.50 24.10 -3.17
N ILE A 165 2.12 23.11 -3.99
CA ILE A 165 2.64 22.93 -5.36
C ILE A 165 2.35 24.18 -6.22
N ALA A 166 1.21 24.83 -6.07
CA ALA A 166 0.88 26.03 -6.86
C ALA A 166 1.89 27.18 -6.64
N GLU A 167 2.47 27.29 -5.45
CA GLU A 167 3.44 28.34 -5.08
C GLU A 167 4.88 28.05 -5.54
N ARG A 168 5.07 26.90 -6.19
CA ARG A 168 6.37 26.36 -6.58
C ARG A 168 6.66 26.54 -8.08
N PRO A 169 7.92 26.42 -8.55
CA PRO A 169 8.21 26.36 -9.98
C PRO A 169 8.04 24.96 -10.60
N GLU A 170 8.04 23.89 -9.80
CA GLU A 170 8.07 22.50 -10.25
C GLU A 170 6.78 22.07 -10.98
N ARG A 171 6.95 21.25 -12.04
CA ARG A 171 5.91 20.41 -12.65
C ARG A 171 5.86 19.10 -11.88
N VAL A 172 4.73 18.77 -11.28
CA VAL A 172 4.65 17.64 -10.34
C VAL A 172 3.79 16.52 -10.91
N ALA A 173 4.29 15.29 -10.80
CA ALA A 173 3.51 14.07 -11.00
C ALA A 173 3.10 13.49 -9.63
N ILE A 174 1.90 12.91 -9.55
CA ILE A 174 1.40 12.23 -8.35
C ILE A 174 0.94 10.81 -8.71
N LEU A 175 1.50 9.81 -8.04
CA LEU A 175 1.05 8.42 -8.12
C LEU A 175 0.46 7.99 -6.78
N ALA A 176 -0.80 7.56 -6.77
CA ALA A 176 -1.38 6.81 -5.67
C ALA A 176 -1.14 5.31 -5.87
N SER A 177 -0.51 4.67 -4.89
CA SER A 177 -0.14 3.26 -4.92
C SER A 177 -1.01 2.47 -3.96
N GLY A 178 -1.58 1.36 -4.43
CA GLY A 178 -2.39 0.43 -3.64
C GLY A 178 -3.79 0.21 -4.18
N GLY A 179 -4.61 -0.49 -3.41
CA GLY A 179 -5.95 -0.91 -3.78
C GLY A 179 -5.96 -2.10 -4.73
N MET A 180 -7.12 -2.67 -5.06
CA MET A 180 -8.44 -2.43 -4.47
C MET A 180 -8.74 -3.47 -3.40
N SER A 181 -9.90 -4.15 -3.42
CA SER A 181 -10.29 -5.08 -2.36
C SER A 181 -9.28 -6.23 -2.19
N HIS A 182 -8.81 -6.44 -0.96
CA HIS A 182 -8.02 -7.60 -0.54
C HIS A 182 -7.88 -7.67 0.98
N TYR A 183 -7.53 -8.84 1.52
CA TYR A 183 -7.48 -9.10 2.97
C TYR A 183 -6.24 -9.90 3.42
N PRO A 184 -5.01 -9.42 3.17
CA PRO A 184 -3.78 -10.13 3.49
C PRO A 184 -3.68 -10.57 4.95
N GLY A 185 -3.52 -11.87 5.14
CA GLY A 185 -3.30 -12.48 6.45
C GLY A 185 -4.56 -12.63 7.30
N THR A 186 -5.74 -12.53 6.68
CA THR A 186 -7.04 -12.76 7.33
C THR A 186 -7.70 -14.02 6.76
N TRP A 187 -8.79 -14.47 7.40
CA TRP A 187 -9.59 -15.59 6.89
C TRP A 187 -10.28 -15.27 5.56
N LYS A 188 -10.49 -13.99 5.23
CA LYS A 188 -11.18 -13.51 4.02
C LYS A 188 -10.22 -13.29 2.83
N TYR A 189 -8.96 -13.71 2.94
CA TYR A 189 -7.92 -13.38 1.95
C TYR A 189 -8.29 -13.78 0.50
N TYR A 190 -9.01 -14.89 0.32
CA TYR A 190 -9.44 -15.40 -0.99
C TYR A 190 -10.89 -15.00 -1.37
N GLU A 191 -11.47 -14.02 -0.69
CA GLU A 191 -12.83 -13.52 -0.95
C GLU A 191 -12.86 -11.98 -1.09
N PRO A 192 -12.25 -11.41 -2.14
CA PRO A 192 -12.29 -9.96 -2.36
C PRO A 192 -13.66 -9.46 -2.83
N GLU A 193 -13.90 -8.16 -2.68
CA GLU A 193 -15.18 -7.50 -2.96
C GLU A 193 -15.18 -6.81 -4.33
N TYR A 194 -15.11 -7.61 -5.40
CA TYR A 194 -14.96 -7.10 -6.77
C TYR A 194 -16.11 -6.21 -7.26
N ASP A 195 -17.34 -6.46 -6.81
CA ASP A 195 -18.47 -5.60 -7.19
C ASP A 195 -18.37 -4.21 -6.53
N PHE A 196 -17.83 -4.12 -5.31
CA PHE A 196 -17.51 -2.85 -4.66
C PHE A 196 -16.41 -2.12 -5.43
N ASP A 197 -15.35 -2.84 -5.83
CA ASP A 197 -14.25 -2.28 -6.62
C ASP A 197 -14.75 -1.67 -7.95
N HIS A 198 -15.61 -2.40 -8.67
CA HIS A 198 -16.24 -1.90 -9.89
C HIS A 198 -17.12 -0.66 -9.65
N TRP A 199 -17.82 -0.58 -8.52
CA TRP A 199 -18.56 0.62 -8.15
C TRP A 199 -17.62 1.82 -7.93
N VAL A 200 -16.53 1.64 -7.18
CA VAL A 200 -15.52 2.70 -6.98
C VAL A 200 -14.93 3.16 -8.32
N ILE A 201 -14.54 2.24 -9.19
CA ILE A 201 -14.01 2.56 -10.53
C ILE A 201 -15.01 3.40 -11.32
N GLN A 202 -16.29 3.00 -11.33
CA GLN A 202 -17.35 3.74 -12.02
C GLN A 202 -17.49 5.17 -11.47
N GLU A 203 -17.53 5.34 -10.15
CA GLU A 203 -17.61 6.67 -9.53
C GLU A 203 -16.42 7.56 -9.95
N LEU A 204 -15.22 6.99 -10.04
CA LEU A 204 -14.01 7.70 -10.48
C LEU A 204 -14.02 8.02 -11.98
N GLU A 205 -14.48 7.12 -12.86
CA GLU A 205 -14.63 7.38 -14.31
C GLU A 205 -15.72 8.42 -14.62
N GLU A 206 -16.70 8.56 -13.73
CA GLU A 206 -17.73 9.60 -13.78
C GLU A 206 -17.29 10.90 -13.09
N GLY A 207 -16.10 10.94 -12.48
CA GLY A 207 -15.54 12.13 -11.84
C GLY A 207 -16.26 12.52 -10.56
N ARG A 208 -16.76 11.53 -9.80
CA ARG A 208 -17.47 11.68 -8.53
C ARG A 208 -16.69 11.13 -7.32
N PRO A 209 -15.46 11.62 -7.03
CA PRO A 209 -14.72 11.15 -5.85
C PRO A 209 -15.46 11.43 -4.53
N GLU A 210 -16.41 12.37 -4.50
CA GLU A 210 -17.21 12.68 -3.32
C GLU A 210 -18.07 11.52 -2.79
N SER A 211 -18.43 10.54 -3.64
CA SER A 211 -19.21 9.38 -3.20
C SER A 211 -18.42 8.47 -2.27
N LEU A 212 -17.09 8.63 -2.22
CA LEU A 212 -16.19 7.89 -1.34
C LEU A 212 -16.01 8.58 0.02
N LEU A 213 -16.41 9.86 0.17
CA LEU A 213 -16.21 10.64 1.40
C LEU A 213 -17.05 10.14 2.58
N GLU A 214 -18.11 9.39 2.30
CA GLU A 214 -19.00 8.82 3.32
C GLU A 214 -18.49 7.52 3.94
N LEU A 215 -17.46 6.91 3.36
CA LEU A 215 -16.89 5.67 3.84
C LEU A 215 -16.04 5.91 5.10
N THR A 216 -16.39 5.22 6.18
CA THR A 216 -15.56 5.18 7.39
C THR A 216 -14.40 4.21 7.23
N GLY A 217 -13.37 4.33 8.09
CA GLY A 217 -12.26 3.36 8.10
C GLY A 217 -12.72 1.93 8.40
N GLU A 218 -13.80 1.76 9.18
CA GLU A 218 -14.41 0.45 9.44
C GLU A 218 -15.08 -0.13 8.18
N GLN A 219 -15.78 0.72 7.41
CA GLN A 219 -16.36 0.30 6.13
C GLN A 219 -15.30 -0.06 5.10
N LEU A 220 -14.20 0.70 5.05
CA LEU A 220 -13.05 0.35 4.21
C LEU A 220 -12.40 -0.97 4.63
N ASP A 221 -12.35 -1.28 5.93
CA ASP A 221 -11.91 -2.59 6.44
C ASP A 221 -12.87 -3.70 5.98
N GLU A 222 -14.19 -3.52 6.10
CA GLU A 222 -15.20 -4.52 5.70
C GLU A 222 -15.08 -4.91 4.22
N VAL A 223 -14.81 -3.95 3.33
CA VAL A 223 -14.65 -4.15 1.89
C VAL A 223 -13.19 -4.31 1.43
N GLY A 224 -12.24 -4.44 2.35
CA GLY A 224 -10.83 -4.71 2.04
C GLY A 224 -10.14 -3.59 1.26
N ASN A 225 -10.63 -2.36 1.37
CA ASN A 225 -10.25 -1.20 0.57
C ASN A 225 -9.60 -0.09 1.42
N GLY A 226 -8.93 -0.43 2.54
CA GLY A 226 -8.14 0.55 3.31
C GLY A 226 -7.08 1.26 2.45
N GLU A 227 -6.53 0.57 1.45
CA GLU A 227 -5.57 1.12 0.49
C GLU A 227 -6.17 2.07 -0.56
N LEU A 228 -7.47 2.38 -0.47
CA LEU A 228 -8.08 3.47 -1.22
C LEU A 228 -7.66 4.85 -0.66
N LEU A 229 -7.17 4.92 0.58
CA LEU A 229 -6.80 6.19 1.22
C LEU A 229 -5.66 6.95 0.50
N PRO A 230 -4.58 6.32 0.01
CA PRO A 230 -3.63 6.94 -0.92
C PRO A 230 -4.29 7.58 -2.16
N TRP A 231 -5.32 6.94 -2.71
CA TRP A 231 -6.05 7.46 -3.87
C TRP A 231 -6.83 8.71 -3.48
N MET A 232 -7.46 8.71 -2.30
CA MET A 232 -8.16 9.90 -1.78
C MET A 232 -7.22 11.10 -1.62
N VAL A 233 -5.94 10.88 -1.25
CA VAL A 233 -4.95 11.98 -1.23
C VAL A 233 -4.70 12.53 -2.63
N MET A 234 -4.45 11.68 -3.62
CA MET A 234 -4.26 12.13 -5.01
C MET A 234 -5.52 12.84 -5.54
N LEU A 235 -6.72 12.29 -5.30
CA LEU A 235 -8.00 12.88 -5.70
C LEU A 235 -8.21 14.26 -5.06
N GLY A 236 -7.80 14.43 -3.81
CA GLY A 236 -7.82 15.73 -3.13
C GLY A 236 -6.94 16.77 -3.82
N ALA A 237 -5.78 16.35 -4.33
CA ALA A 237 -4.84 17.23 -5.02
C ALA A 237 -5.33 17.65 -6.41
N ILE A 238 -6.06 16.79 -7.12
CA ILE A 238 -6.51 17.06 -8.50
C ILE A 238 -7.96 17.54 -8.62
N GLY A 239 -8.75 17.38 -7.55
CA GLY A 239 -10.17 17.70 -7.51
C GLY A 239 -11.01 16.79 -8.39
N ARG A 240 -12.15 17.31 -8.87
CA ARG A 240 -13.07 16.56 -9.75
C ARG A 240 -12.46 16.39 -11.15
N LYS A 241 -11.87 15.23 -11.39
CA LYS A 241 -11.35 14.77 -12.68
C LYS A 241 -11.94 13.42 -13.01
N ARG A 242 -12.27 13.20 -14.29
CA ARG A 242 -12.71 11.89 -14.75
C ARG A 242 -11.50 10.97 -14.89
N GLY A 243 -11.56 9.82 -14.24
CA GLY A 243 -10.62 8.74 -14.45
C GLY A 243 -10.86 8.03 -15.78
N LYS A 244 -9.86 7.28 -16.22
CA LYS A 244 -9.99 6.22 -17.21
C LYS A 244 -9.32 4.97 -16.68
N LEU A 245 -10.07 3.87 -16.62
CA LEU A 245 -9.52 2.56 -16.32
C LEU A 245 -8.65 2.08 -17.48
N LEU A 246 -7.41 1.67 -17.19
CA LEU A 246 -6.54 1.01 -18.16
C LEU A 246 -6.67 -0.51 -18.08
N THR A 247 -6.77 -1.04 -16.86
CA THR A 247 -6.97 -2.46 -16.59
C THR A 247 -7.61 -2.65 -15.22
N TYR A 248 -8.43 -3.68 -15.10
CA TYR A 248 -8.85 -4.27 -13.83
C TYR A 248 -8.69 -5.79 -13.90
N GLN A 249 -7.98 -6.37 -12.94
CA GLN A 249 -7.74 -7.82 -12.87
C GLN A 249 -8.29 -8.38 -11.55
N PRO A 250 -9.38 -9.16 -11.59
CA PRO A 250 -9.87 -9.88 -10.42
C PRO A 250 -9.02 -11.14 -10.24
N THR A 251 -7.99 -11.07 -9.40
CA THR A 251 -7.12 -12.23 -9.13
C THR A 251 -7.82 -13.25 -8.22
N SER A 252 -7.08 -14.15 -7.57
CA SER A 252 -7.69 -15.06 -6.58
C SER A 252 -7.83 -14.46 -5.19
N HIS A 253 -7.16 -13.33 -4.90
CA HIS A 253 -7.09 -12.73 -3.55
C HIS A 253 -7.04 -11.20 -3.54
N HIS A 254 -7.04 -10.55 -4.70
CA HIS A 254 -6.88 -9.11 -4.82
C HIS A 254 -7.51 -8.55 -6.11
N GLY A 255 -8.32 -7.50 -6.00
CA GLY A 255 -8.76 -6.70 -7.14
C GLY A 255 -7.67 -5.72 -7.57
N HIS A 256 -7.02 -5.94 -8.71
CA HIS A 256 -5.99 -5.04 -9.21
C HIS A 256 -6.60 -3.98 -10.12
N ALA A 257 -6.25 -2.70 -9.93
CA ALA A 257 -6.67 -1.62 -10.81
C ALA A 257 -5.50 -0.71 -11.19
N VAL A 258 -5.49 -0.26 -12.44
CA VAL A 258 -4.59 0.80 -12.93
C VAL A 258 -5.43 1.85 -13.64
N MET A 259 -5.39 3.08 -13.15
CA MET A 259 -6.22 4.19 -13.62
C MET A 259 -5.38 5.45 -13.87
N ARG A 260 -5.83 6.23 -14.86
CA ARG A 260 -5.28 7.55 -15.14
C ARG A 260 -6.30 8.67 -15.00
N PHE A 261 -5.85 9.86 -14.60
CA PHE A 261 -6.71 11.04 -14.41
C PHE A 261 -6.19 12.29 -15.12
N ILE A 262 -4.89 12.57 -14.97
CA ILE A 262 -4.22 13.70 -15.64
C ILE A 262 -3.06 13.14 -16.48
N PRO A 263 -2.93 13.51 -17.77
CA PRO A 263 -3.80 14.42 -18.53
C PRO A 263 -5.23 13.87 -18.75
N GLU A 264 -6.22 14.76 -18.73
CA GLU A 264 -7.61 14.38 -19.05
C GLU A 264 -7.70 13.89 -20.50
N THR A 265 -8.51 12.88 -20.75
CA THR A 265 -8.69 12.35 -22.10
C THR A 265 -10.09 12.56 -22.62
N GLU A 266 -10.18 12.98 -23.89
CA GLU A 266 -11.45 13.17 -24.57
C GLU A 266 -12.16 11.81 -24.77
N GLY A 267 -13.41 11.71 -24.30
CA GLY A 267 -14.24 10.53 -24.45
C GLY A 267 -15.22 10.33 -23.30
N ARG A 268 -16.37 9.69 -23.57
CA ARG A 268 -17.13 9.04 -22.49
C ARG A 268 -16.33 7.80 -22.08
N GLY A 269 -16.19 7.56 -20.77
CA GLY A 269 -15.75 6.26 -20.24
C GLY A 269 -16.60 5.11 -20.78
N GLN A 270 -16.25 3.87 -20.46
CA GLN A 270 -17.04 2.72 -20.92
C GLN A 270 -18.53 2.90 -20.53
N GLU A 271 -19.46 2.37 -21.33
CA GLU A 271 -20.86 2.33 -20.91
C GLU A 271 -20.95 1.44 -19.65
N HIS A 272 -21.14 2.09 -18.51
CA HIS A 272 -21.27 1.41 -17.23
C HIS A 272 -22.62 0.72 -17.15
N ARG A 273 -22.64 -0.45 -16.53
CA ARG A 273 -23.89 -1.05 -16.04
C ARG A 273 -24.45 -0.15 -14.94
N ASP A 274 -25.76 -0.12 -14.77
CA ASP A 274 -26.37 0.46 -13.56
C ASP A 274 -25.91 -0.39 -12.35
N MET A 275 -24.81 0.04 -11.71
CA MET A 275 -24.30 -0.58 -10.50
C MET A 275 -25.07 -0.01 -9.30
N PRO A 276 -25.55 -0.86 -8.38
CA PRO A 276 -26.06 -0.38 -7.11
C PRO A 276 -24.95 0.35 -6.34
N ARG A 277 -25.34 1.28 -5.47
CA ARG A 277 -24.40 1.97 -4.58
C ARG A 277 -23.59 0.95 -3.78
N PHE A 278 -22.29 1.19 -3.63
CA PHE A 278 -21.32 0.28 -3.00
C PHE A 278 -21.21 -1.09 -3.67
N GLY A 279 -21.56 -1.20 -4.95
CA GLY A 279 -21.64 -2.51 -5.62
C GLY A 279 -22.72 -3.42 -5.05
N GLY A 280 -23.65 -2.88 -4.25
CA GLY A 280 -24.68 -3.66 -3.55
C GLY A 280 -24.20 -4.24 -2.21
N PHE A 281 -22.99 -3.90 -1.77
CA PHE A 281 -22.47 -4.33 -0.47
C PHE A 281 -23.29 -3.75 0.69
N GLU A 282 -23.66 -4.61 1.63
CA GLU A 282 -24.38 -4.23 2.85
C GLU A 282 -23.43 -4.24 4.05
N PHE A 283 -23.06 -3.06 4.54
CA PHE A 283 -22.15 -2.92 5.68
C PHE A 283 -22.77 -3.43 6.97
N LYS A 284 -21.99 -4.17 7.76
CA LYS A 284 -22.38 -4.68 9.07
C LYS A 284 -22.30 -3.60 10.15
N GLY A 285 -21.33 -2.69 10.07
CA GLY A 285 -21.14 -1.58 11.01
C GLY A 285 -20.77 -2.05 12.42
N GLN A 286 -19.88 -3.03 12.53
CA GLN A 286 -19.51 -3.69 13.80
C GLN A 286 -18.10 -3.33 14.32
N GLY A 287 -17.53 -2.23 13.84
CA GLY A 287 -16.12 -1.89 14.09
C GLY A 287 -15.18 -2.56 13.09
N TYR A 288 -13.88 -2.33 13.26
CA TYR A 288 -12.85 -3.03 12.49
C TYR A 288 -12.94 -4.54 12.73
N GLU A 289 -13.06 -5.32 11.67
CA GLU A 289 -13.14 -6.78 11.70
C GLU A 289 -11.75 -7.39 11.53
N PHE A 290 -10.97 -6.92 10.55
CA PHE A 290 -9.79 -7.59 10.05
C PHE A 290 -8.48 -7.02 10.58
N TYR A 291 -8.28 -5.71 10.48
CA TYR A 291 -7.08 -5.06 10.99
C TYR A 291 -7.41 -4.28 12.25
N LYS A 292 -6.93 -4.75 13.38
CA LYS A 292 -7.20 -4.19 14.71
C LYS A 292 -5.92 -3.70 15.35
N TYR A 293 -6.06 -2.79 16.31
CA TYR A 293 -4.98 -2.46 17.22
C TYR A 293 -4.58 -3.72 18.01
N PRO A 294 -3.33 -4.19 17.92
CA PRO A 294 -2.91 -5.35 18.70
C PRO A 294 -2.96 -5.04 20.19
N GLU A 295 -3.45 -5.98 21.00
CA GLU A 295 -3.42 -5.84 22.45
C GLU A 295 -1.97 -5.72 22.95
N PRO A 296 -1.65 -4.83 23.91
CA PRO A 296 -0.27 -4.60 24.36
C PRO A 296 0.48 -5.88 24.76
N GLU A 297 -0.21 -6.87 25.32
CA GLU A 297 0.34 -8.16 25.74
C GLU A 297 0.85 -9.01 24.57
N THR A 298 0.37 -8.73 23.35
CA THR A 298 0.77 -9.42 22.11
C THR A 298 2.00 -8.78 21.45
N PHE A 299 2.50 -7.67 21.99
CA PHE A 299 3.67 -6.97 21.45
C PHE A 299 4.92 -7.86 21.32
N PRO A 300 5.28 -8.76 22.27
CA PRO A 300 6.42 -9.66 22.10
C PRO A 300 6.28 -10.58 20.88
N LEU A 301 5.08 -11.11 20.61
CA LEU A 301 4.81 -11.93 19.42
C LEU A 301 4.98 -11.12 18.14
N ASN A 302 4.36 -9.95 18.06
CA ASN A 302 4.48 -9.07 16.89
C ASN A 302 5.93 -8.64 16.66
N LYS A 303 6.68 -8.33 17.73
CA LYS A 303 8.10 -7.99 17.64
C LYS A 303 8.93 -9.18 17.15
N ALA A 304 8.67 -10.39 17.64
CA ALA A 304 9.33 -11.60 17.18
C ALA A 304 9.10 -11.85 15.69
N LEU A 305 7.84 -11.73 15.22
CA LEU A 305 7.50 -11.87 13.80
C LEU A 305 8.24 -10.84 12.93
N PHE A 306 8.21 -9.56 13.32
CA PHE A 306 8.94 -8.51 12.62
C PHE A 306 10.44 -8.80 12.53
N LEU A 307 11.07 -9.20 13.63
CA LEU A 307 12.50 -9.53 13.66
C LEU A 307 12.80 -10.78 12.82
N LEU A 308 12.00 -11.84 12.92
CA LEU A 308 12.19 -13.04 12.11
C LEU A 308 12.01 -12.75 10.61
N ARG A 309 11.14 -11.81 10.24
CA ARG A 309 10.98 -11.39 8.85
C ARG A 309 12.19 -10.60 8.33
N THR A 310 12.79 -9.75 9.17
CA THR A 310 13.77 -8.73 8.74
C THR A 310 15.23 -9.07 9.05
N ASP A 311 15.49 -10.00 9.97
CA ASP A 311 16.83 -10.45 10.36
C ASP A 311 17.05 -11.91 9.93
N ASP A 312 17.77 -12.09 8.82
CA ASP A 312 18.10 -13.39 8.25
C ASP A 312 18.90 -14.27 9.21
N ALA A 313 19.80 -13.68 10.00
CA ALA A 313 20.65 -14.41 10.93
C ALA A 313 19.83 -14.92 12.12
N LEU A 314 18.94 -14.08 12.67
CA LEU A 314 18.01 -14.48 13.71
C LEU A 314 17.04 -15.56 13.20
N ARG A 315 16.47 -15.39 12.00
CA ARG A 315 15.58 -16.38 11.40
C ARG A 315 16.28 -17.72 11.20
N ALA A 316 17.51 -17.71 10.68
CA ALA A 316 18.31 -18.92 10.51
C ALA A 316 18.72 -19.60 11.83
N ARG A 317 18.84 -18.85 12.94
CA ARG A 317 18.99 -19.40 14.29
C ARG A 317 17.69 -20.03 14.78
N TRP A 318 16.58 -19.32 14.64
CA TRP A 318 15.26 -19.78 15.08
C TRP A 318 14.85 -21.08 14.40
N VAL A 319 15.11 -21.23 13.09
CA VAL A 319 14.84 -22.48 12.35
C VAL A 319 15.62 -23.68 12.92
N ARG A 320 16.78 -23.47 13.56
CA ARG A 320 17.60 -24.55 14.16
C ARG A 320 17.27 -24.81 15.64
N ASP A 321 16.78 -23.80 16.35
CA ASP A 321 16.43 -23.88 17.77
C ASP A 321 15.18 -23.02 18.04
N MET A 322 14.02 -23.55 17.62
CA MET A 322 12.76 -22.81 17.67
C MET A 322 12.37 -22.47 19.11
N ASP A 323 12.54 -23.41 20.04
CA ASP A 323 12.16 -23.21 21.44
C ASP A 323 13.12 -22.26 22.17
N GLY A 324 14.44 -22.43 21.99
CA GLY A 324 15.44 -21.58 22.61
C GLY A 324 15.36 -20.13 22.12
N VAL A 325 15.29 -19.91 20.80
CA VAL A 325 15.20 -18.55 20.24
C VAL A 325 13.85 -17.91 20.53
N SER A 326 12.74 -18.68 20.58
CA SER A 326 11.44 -18.12 21.01
C SER A 326 11.47 -17.65 22.47
N ALA A 327 12.16 -18.38 23.35
CA ALA A 327 12.36 -17.96 24.74
C ALA A 327 13.24 -16.69 24.83
N GLU A 328 14.32 -16.59 24.03
CA GLU A 328 15.13 -15.37 23.92
C GLU A 328 14.30 -14.14 23.49
N LEU A 329 13.32 -14.36 22.60
CA LEU A 329 12.40 -13.33 22.12
C LEU A 329 11.24 -13.02 23.10
N GLY A 330 11.18 -13.71 24.24
CA GLY A 330 10.19 -13.50 25.29
C GLY A 330 8.80 -14.04 24.94
N LEU A 331 8.70 -15.04 24.06
CA LEU A 331 7.43 -15.66 23.71
C LEU A 331 6.94 -16.60 24.80
N SER A 332 5.63 -16.59 25.04
CA SER A 332 4.97 -17.62 25.87
C SER A 332 5.01 -19.00 25.20
N ALA A 333 4.74 -20.06 25.97
CA ALA A 333 4.64 -21.41 25.41
C ALA A 333 3.56 -21.53 24.33
N LYS A 334 2.43 -20.80 24.49
CA LYS A 334 1.33 -20.78 23.54
C LYS A 334 1.73 -20.10 22.23
N GLN A 335 2.36 -18.93 22.31
CA GLN A 335 2.88 -18.20 21.15
C GLN A 335 3.99 -18.97 20.43
N THR A 336 4.87 -19.63 21.19
CA THR A 336 5.93 -20.49 20.63
C THR A 336 5.33 -21.66 19.86
N ALA A 337 4.31 -22.32 20.42
CA ALA A 337 3.61 -23.41 19.73
C ALA A 337 2.97 -22.93 18.43
N ALA A 338 2.24 -21.81 18.44
CA ALA A 338 1.63 -21.22 17.26
C ALA A 338 2.65 -20.85 16.18
N LEU A 339 3.78 -20.23 16.55
CA LEU A 339 4.83 -19.85 15.63
C LEU A 339 5.48 -21.07 14.94
N LYS A 340 5.61 -22.20 15.67
CA LYS A 340 6.17 -23.45 15.15
C LYS A 340 5.27 -24.14 14.12
N GLU A 341 3.97 -23.82 14.10
CA GLU A 341 3.08 -24.31 13.04
C GLU A 341 3.43 -23.67 11.68
N MET A 342 4.10 -22.51 11.68
CA MET A 342 4.42 -21.75 10.46
C MET A 342 3.18 -21.43 9.61
N ARG A 343 2.01 -21.26 10.25
CA ARG A 343 0.75 -20.91 9.60
C ARG A 343 0.28 -19.54 10.07
N THR A 344 -0.23 -18.75 9.14
CA THR A 344 -0.69 -17.38 9.39
C THR A 344 -1.83 -17.35 10.41
N ASP A 345 -2.81 -18.26 10.28
CA ASP A 345 -3.97 -18.37 11.17
C ASP A 345 -3.57 -18.74 12.61
N ALA A 346 -2.55 -19.57 12.79
CA ALA A 346 -2.06 -19.96 14.11
C ALA A 346 -1.53 -18.75 14.90
N VAL A 347 -0.71 -17.91 14.27
CA VAL A 347 -0.14 -16.73 14.96
C VAL A 347 -1.14 -15.57 15.07
N THR A 348 -2.07 -15.40 14.13
CA THR A 348 -3.13 -14.38 14.27
C THR A 348 -4.12 -14.74 15.38
N ALA A 349 -4.40 -16.03 15.61
CA ALA A 349 -5.17 -16.50 16.77
C ALA A 349 -4.51 -16.16 18.12
N GLU A 350 -3.19 -15.91 18.14
CA GLU A 350 -2.42 -15.45 19.30
C GLU A 350 -2.23 -13.92 19.35
N GLY A 351 -2.93 -13.18 18.49
CA GLY A 351 -2.92 -11.72 18.47
C GLY A 351 -1.84 -11.08 17.61
N ALA A 352 -1.25 -11.82 16.67
CA ALA A 352 -0.42 -11.22 15.63
C ALA A 352 -1.26 -10.36 14.68
N HIS A 353 -0.70 -9.23 14.24
CA HIS A 353 -1.28 -8.43 13.17
C HIS A 353 -1.28 -9.21 11.84
N GLY A 354 -2.39 -9.22 11.10
CA GLY A 354 -2.58 -10.04 9.89
C GLY A 354 -1.48 -9.87 8.82
N ILE A 355 -1.20 -8.62 8.43
CA ILE A 355 -0.13 -8.30 7.47
C ILE A 355 1.25 -8.77 7.94
N LEU A 356 1.54 -8.61 9.24
CA LEU A 356 2.82 -9.05 9.80
C LEU A 356 2.92 -10.56 9.82
N ALA A 357 1.85 -11.24 10.20
CA ALA A 357 1.77 -12.69 10.24
C ALA A 357 2.05 -13.29 8.86
N ILE A 358 1.31 -12.88 7.82
CA ILE A 358 1.46 -13.46 6.48
C ILE A 358 2.86 -13.21 5.90
N THR A 359 3.38 -11.98 6.02
CA THR A 359 4.70 -11.64 5.47
C THR A 359 5.84 -12.33 6.23
N SER A 360 5.72 -12.46 7.56
CA SER A 360 6.71 -13.16 8.37
C SER A 360 6.69 -14.67 8.13
N MET A 361 5.50 -15.27 7.99
CA MET A 361 5.37 -16.69 7.68
C MET A 361 6.02 -17.02 6.35
N LEU A 362 5.80 -16.23 5.30
CA LEU A 362 6.46 -16.43 4.01
C LEU A 362 7.99 -16.49 4.15
N ALA A 363 8.59 -15.53 4.87
CA ALA A 363 10.04 -15.50 5.10
C ALA A 363 10.52 -16.73 5.92
N ILE A 364 9.81 -17.07 7.00
CA ILE A 364 10.11 -18.23 7.86
C ILE A 364 10.05 -19.54 7.08
N GLN A 365 8.98 -19.74 6.29
CA GLN A 365 8.79 -20.95 5.49
C GLN A 365 9.84 -21.11 4.40
N VAL A 366 10.33 -20.02 3.80
CA VAL A 366 11.46 -20.05 2.85
C VAL A 366 12.71 -20.58 3.56
N SER A 367 13.11 -19.97 4.68
CA SER A 367 14.30 -20.40 5.42
C SER A 367 14.17 -21.80 6.03
N ALA A 368 12.97 -22.21 6.44
CA ALA A 368 12.69 -23.56 6.92
C ALA A 368 12.89 -24.60 5.80
N ARG A 369 12.40 -24.32 4.58
CA ARG A 369 12.61 -25.18 3.41
C ARG A 369 14.09 -25.28 3.03
N GLU A 370 14.83 -24.18 3.07
CA GLU A 370 16.29 -24.17 2.84
C GLU A 370 17.05 -25.01 3.87
N ALA A 371 16.55 -25.08 5.11
CA ALA A 371 17.09 -25.92 6.16
C ALA A 371 16.61 -27.39 6.12
N GLY A 372 15.79 -27.77 5.13
CA GLY A 372 15.25 -29.13 4.99
C GLY A 372 14.09 -29.48 5.92
N ILE A 373 13.44 -28.47 6.52
CA ILE A 373 12.24 -28.67 7.34
C ILE A 373 11.02 -28.78 6.42
N VAL A 374 10.19 -29.80 6.64
CA VAL A 374 8.92 -29.95 5.94
C VAL A 374 7.95 -28.90 6.48
N VAL A 375 7.46 -28.06 5.58
CA VAL A 375 6.45 -27.04 5.87
C VAL A 375 5.20 -27.45 5.08
N ASP A 376 4.08 -27.60 5.78
CA ASP A 376 2.80 -27.81 5.10
C ASP A 376 2.50 -26.61 4.19
N ARG A 377 2.04 -26.89 2.97
CA ARG A 377 1.62 -25.82 2.08
C ARG A 377 0.30 -25.27 2.62
N VAL A 378 0.28 -23.97 2.92
CA VAL A 378 -0.95 -23.20 3.17
C VAL A 378 -1.81 -23.20 1.92
#